data_AF-A0A9W8CFJ6-F1
#
_entry.id   AF-A0A9W8CFJ6-F1
#
_cell.length_a   1.000
_cell.length_b   1.000
_cell.length_c   1.000
_cell.angle_alpha   90.00
_cell.angle_beta   90.00
_cell.angle_gamma   90.00
#
_symmetry.space_group_name_H-M   'P 1'
#
loop_
_entity.id
_entity.type
_entity.pdbx_description
1 polymer ?
#
loop_
_entity_poly.entity_id
_entity_poly.type
_entity_poly.pdbx_seq_one_letter_code
_entity_poly.pdbx_strand_id
1 'polypeptide(L)'
;MTTSAVSSAALVAAPLSVKESMLDFNYSVKDIEQTVEQFIAEANKVYNQVASVVNPTFEAVFYPFAMIDNMQNTKRNVFYLLTNTSTDKAIRDACEEAGKTFS
;
A
#
# COMPACT_ATOMS: atom_id res chain seq x y z
N MET A 1 -33.95 -32.69 31.46
CA MET A 1 -32.76 -32.83 30.61
C MET A 1 -33.13 -32.42 29.19
N THR A 2 -32.83 -31.18 28.81
CA THR A 2 -33.09 -30.64 27.47
C THR A 2 -31.74 -30.29 26.85
N THR A 3 -31.28 -31.12 25.92
CA THR A 3 -30.05 -30.90 25.16
C THR A 3 -30.29 -29.81 24.13
N SER A 4 -29.79 -28.60 24.40
CA SER A 4 -29.77 -27.51 23.43
C SER A 4 -28.66 -27.80 22.41
N ALA A 5 -29.04 -28.06 21.16
CA ALA A 5 -28.09 -28.19 20.06
C ALA A 5 -27.54 -26.80 19.74
N VAL A 6 -26.25 -26.57 20.03
CA VAL A 6 -25.53 -25.38 19.58
C VAL A 6 -25.38 -25.53 18.06
N SER A 7 -26.22 -24.84 17.31
CA SER A 7 -26.08 -24.66 15.87
C SER A 7 -24.72 -24.04 15.61
N SER A 8 -23.81 -24.82 15.04
CA SER A 8 -22.51 -24.36 14.58
C SER A 8 -22.76 -23.27 13.55
N ALA A 9 -22.63 -22.01 13.95
CA ALA A 9 -22.55 -20.91 13.02
C ALA A 9 -21.26 -21.14 12.22
N ALA A 10 -21.41 -21.77 11.05
CA ALA A 10 -20.37 -21.79 10.05
C ALA A 10 -19.97 -20.33 9.87
N LEU A 11 -18.71 -20.03 10.19
CA LEU A 11 -18.07 -18.79 9.81
C LEU A 11 -18.13 -18.77 8.29
N VAL A 12 -19.19 -18.19 7.73
CA VAL A 12 -19.28 -17.90 6.31
C VAL A 12 -18.15 -16.92 6.10
N ALA A 13 -17.02 -17.41 5.60
CA ALA A 13 -15.98 -16.57 5.05
C ALA A 13 -16.71 -15.71 4.02
N ALA A 14 -16.92 -14.44 4.37
CA ALA A 14 -17.46 -13.48 3.43
C ALA A 14 -16.59 -13.61 2.17
N PRO A 15 -17.19 -13.76 0.97
CA PRO A 15 -16.40 -13.78 -0.25
C PRO A 15 -15.56 -12.51 -0.23
N LEU A 16 -14.24 -12.65 -0.21
CA LEU A 16 -13.31 -11.55 -0.43
C LEU A 16 -13.78 -10.88 -1.71
N SER A 17 -14.41 -9.71 -1.60
CA SER A 17 -14.80 -8.96 -2.78
C SER A 17 -13.53 -8.76 -3.58
N VAL A 18 -13.47 -9.28 -4.80
CA VAL A 18 -12.38 -9.06 -5.76
C VAL A 18 -12.46 -7.59 -6.20
N LYS A 19 -12.21 -6.67 -5.27
CA LYS A 19 -11.90 -5.27 -5.56
C LYS A 19 -10.39 -5.18 -5.52
N GLU A 20 -9.81 -5.53 -6.67
CA GLU A 20 -8.55 -4.98 -7.20
C GLU A 20 -7.41 -4.81 -6.17
N SER A 21 -6.78 -5.93 -5.81
CA SER A 21 -5.44 -5.93 -5.22
C SER A 21 -4.56 -6.94 -5.95
N MET A 22 -4.52 -6.84 -7.27
CA MET A 22 -3.49 -7.53 -8.03
C MET A 22 -2.26 -6.64 -8.02
N LEU A 23 -1.16 -7.16 -7.48
CA LEU A 23 0.15 -6.56 -7.68
C LEU A 23 0.40 -6.50 -9.19
N ASP A 24 0.60 -5.30 -9.72
CA ASP A 24 1.05 -5.14 -11.09
C ASP A 24 2.57 -5.30 -11.11
N PHE A 25 3.09 -6.11 -12.03
CA PHE A 25 4.52 -6.31 -12.24
C PHE A 25 4.96 -5.82 -13.62
N ASN A 26 4.03 -5.34 -14.45
CA ASN A 26 4.30 -4.89 -15.82
C ASN A 26 4.50 -3.38 -15.88
N TYR A 27 5.33 -2.86 -14.98
CA TYR A 27 5.67 -1.45 -14.94
C TYR A 27 6.59 -1.05 -16.10
N SER A 28 6.31 0.07 -16.75
CA SER A 28 7.31 0.78 -17.55
C SER A 28 8.17 1.70 -16.66
N VAL A 29 9.32 2.16 -17.18
CA VAL A 29 10.15 3.18 -16.49
C VAL A 29 9.32 4.40 -16.11
N LYS A 30 8.49 4.88 -17.03
CA LYS A 30 7.62 6.04 -16.81
C LYS A 30 6.59 5.79 -15.71
N ASP A 31 6.02 4.60 -15.63
CA ASP A 31 5.05 4.26 -14.58
C ASP A 31 5.72 4.24 -13.19
N ILE A 32 6.99 3.80 -13.13
CA ILE A 32 7.80 3.80 -11.91
C ILE A 32 8.06 5.25 -11.46
N GLU A 33 8.54 6.11 -12.36
CA GLU A 33 8.79 7.53 -12.10
C GLU A 33 7.51 8.24 -11.62
N GLN A 34 6.41 8.07 -12.34
CA GLN A 34 5.12 8.67 -11.98
C GLN A 34 4.61 8.17 -10.62
N THR A 35 4.85 6.89 -10.30
CA THR A 35 4.50 6.33 -9.00
C THR A 35 5.26 7.01 -7.87
N VAL A 36 6.55 7.30 -8.06
CA VAL A 36 7.38 8.02 -7.09
C VAL A 36 6.91 9.47 -6.93
N GLU A 37 6.62 10.16 -8.02
CA GLU A 37 6.09 11.54 -7.95
C GLU A 37 4.76 11.61 -7.20
N GLN A 38 3.83 10.69 -7.51
CA GLN A 38 2.54 10.59 -6.82
C GLN A 38 2.73 10.30 -5.33
N PHE A 39 3.67 9.42 -4.98
CA PHE A 39 4.04 9.13 -3.61
C PHE A 39 4.48 10.38 -2.85
N ILE A 40 5.42 11.15 -3.42
CA ILE A 40 5.94 12.37 -2.77
C ILE A 40 4.82 13.37 -2.56
N ALA A 41 3.97 13.56 -3.57
CA ALA A 41 2.83 14.48 -3.49
C ALA A 41 1.82 14.06 -2.41
N GLU A 42 1.48 12.77 -2.34
CA GLU A 42 0.54 12.24 -1.36
C GLU A 42 1.11 12.26 0.06
N ALA A 43 2.39 11.93 0.23
CA ALA A 43 3.09 12.03 1.51
C ALA A 43 3.06 13.47 2.03
N ASN A 44 3.48 14.44 1.22
CA ASN A 44 3.44 15.85 1.59
C ASN A 44 2.03 16.32 1.94
N LYS A 45 1.01 15.87 1.21
CA LYS A 45 -0.39 16.17 1.52
C LYS A 45 -0.77 15.63 2.90
N VAL A 46 -0.43 14.39 3.22
CA VAL A 46 -0.72 13.77 4.53
C VAL A 46 0.03 14.49 5.65
N TYR A 47 1.33 14.77 5.47
CA TYR A 47 2.11 15.52 6.46
C TYR A 47 1.51 16.91 6.73
N ASN A 48 1.16 17.65 5.68
CA ASN A 48 0.54 18.97 5.82
C ASN A 48 -0.85 18.88 6.47
N GLN A 49 -1.65 17.87 6.10
CA GLN A 49 -2.95 17.63 6.72
C GLN A 49 -2.78 17.39 8.23
N VAL A 50 -1.89 16.48 8.64
CA VAL A 50 -1.66 16.18 10.04
C VAL A 50 -1.08 17.38 10.79
N ALA A 51 -0.13 18.11 10.20
CA ALA A 51 0.44 19.31 10.80
C ALA A 51 -0.59 20.43 11.02
N SER A 52 -1.66 20.46 10.22
CA SER A 52 -2.76 21.43 10.37
C SER A 52 -3.81 21.04 11.43
N VAL A 53 -3.72 19.85 12.02
CA VAL A 53 -4.69 19.37 13.02
C VAL A 53 -4.51 20.14 14.33
N VAL A 54 -5.51 20.95 14.69
CA VAL A 54 -5.52 21.72 15.94
C VAL A 54 -5.90 20.87 17.15
N ASN A 55 -6.81 19.90 16.97
CA ASN A 55 -7.27 19.00 18.02
C ASN A 55 -6.89 17.56 17.66
N PRO A 56 -5.77 17.03 18.18
CA PRO A 56 -5.26 15.73 17.77
C PRO A 56 -6.15 14.59 18.26
N THR A 57 -6.54 13.71 17.34
CA THR A 57 -7.17 12.40 17.63
C THR A 57 -6.40 11.31 16.92
N PHE A 58 -6.66 10.05 17.29
CA PHE A 58 -6.07 8.90 16.58
C PHE A 58 -6.43 8.93 15.08
N GLU A 59 -7.69 9.21 14.77
CA GLU A 59 -8.20 9.26 13.40
C GLU A 59 -7.66 10.46 12.61
N ALA A 60 -7.36 11.57 13.27
CA ALA A 60 -6.87 12.78 12.61
C ALA A 60 -5.34 12.76 12.40
N VAL A 61 -4.60 12.02 13.22
CA VAL A 61 -3.13 12.00 13.21
C VAL A 61 -2.57 10.66 12.75
N PHE A 62 -2.95 9.56 13.40
CA PHE A 62 -2.35 8.24 13.14
C PHE A 62 -2.94 7.55 11.91
N TYR A 63 -4.26 7.59 11.75
CA TYR A 63 -4.93 6.89 10.65
C TYR A 63 -4.43 7.32 9.25
N PRO A 64 -4.22 8.62 8.95
CA PRO A 64 -3.67 9.04 7.66
C PRO A 64 -2.26 8.50 7.39
N PHE A 65 -1.40 8.44 8.42
CA PHE A 65 -0.07 7.83 8.28
C PHE A 65 -0.13 6.32 8.07
N ALA A 66 -1.00 5.61 8.79
CA ALA A 66 -1.15 4.17 8.60
C ALA A 66 -1.68 3.82 7.20
N MET A 67 -2.61 4.62 6.68
CA MET A 67 -3.15 4.44 5.33
C MET A 67 -2.07 4.62 4.26
N ILE A 68 -1.27 5.68 4.37
CA ILE A 68 -0.22 5.93 3.38
C ILE A 68 0.87 4.85 3.46
N ASP A 69 1.34 4.48 4.65
CA ASP A 69 2.35 3.41 4.81
C ASP A 69 1.89 2.07 4.20
N ASN A 70 0.62 1.71 4.39
CA ASN A 70 0.07 0.48 3.82
C ASN A 70 0.03 0.49 2.28
N MET A 71 -0.39 1.62 1.69
CA MET A 71 -0.39 1.81 0.23
C MET A 71 1.04 1.78 -0.35
N GLN A 72 1.99 2.34 0.39
CA GLN A 72 3.39 2.46 0.00
C GLN A 72 4.13 1.12 0.06
N ASN A 73 3.95 0.37 1.15
CA ASN A 73 4.60 -0.93 1.35
C ASN A 73 4.33 -1.88 0.18
N THR A 74 3.11 -1.88 -0.35
CA THR A 74 2.73 -2.71 -1.50
C THR A 74 3.56 -2.39 -2.73
N LYS A 75 3.64 -1.11 -3.11
CA LYS A 75 4.39 -0.65 -4.30
C LYS A 75 5.90 -0.81 -4.11
N ARG A 76 6.41 -0.52 -2.91
CA ARG A 76 7.82 -0.71 -2.56
C ARG A 76 8.24 -2.18 -2.73
N ASN A 77 7.40 -3.12 -2.30
CA ASN A 77 7.69 -4.56 -2.45
C ASN A 77 7.70 -5.00 -3.91
N VAL A 78 6.81 -4.46 -4.75
CA VAL A 78 6.83 -4.70 -6.21
C VAL A 78 8.13 -4.19 -6.82
N PHE A 79 8.52 -2.94 -6.53
CA PHE A 79 9.74 -2.37 -7.10
C PHE A 79 10.98 -3.11 -6.61
N TYR A 80 11.03 -3.48 -5.33
CA TYR A 80 12.11 -4.31 -4.81
C TYR A 80 12.21 -5.66 -5.54
N LEU A 81 11.08 -6.31 -5.82
CA LEU A 81 11.06 -7.54 -6.61
C LEU A 81 11.61 -7.28 -8.02
N LEU A 82 11.08 -6.26 -8.71
CA LEU A 82 11.49 -5.91 -10.08
C LEU A 82 12.97 -5.53 -10.18
N THR A 83 13.55 -4.84 -9.20
CA THR A 83 14.99 -4.59 -9.12
C THR A 83 15.81 -5.88 -9.19
N ASN A 84 15.32 -6.97 -8.60
CA ASN A 84 16.05 -8.24 -8.50
C ASN A 84 15.69 -9.25 -9.60
N THR A 85 14.48 -9.19 -10.16
CA THR A 85 13.97 -10.23 -11.07
C THR A 85 13.71 -9.77 -12.50
N SER A 86 13.60 -8.45 -12.76
CA SER A 86 13.35 -7.96 -14.12
C SER A 86 14.53 -8.28 -15.03
N THR A 87 14.26 -8.74 -16.25
CA THR A 87 15.28 -8.91 -17.29
C THR A 87 15.69 -7.59 -17.94
N ASP A 88 14.84 -6.56 -17.86
CA ASP A 88 15.11 -5.22 -18.40
C ASP A 88 15.97 -4.40 -17.42
N LYS A 89 17.16 -3.96 -17.87
CA LYS A 89 18.07 -3.14 -17.06
C LYS A 89 17.44 -1.79 -16.71
N ALA A 90 16.74 -1.14 -17.63
CA ALA A 90 16.16 0.18 -17.39
C ALA A 90 15.09 0.11 -16.29
N ILE A 91 14.31 -0.98 -16.26
CA ILE A 91 13.35 -1.24 -15.18
C ILE A 91 14.06 -1.46 -13.84
N ARG A 92 15.13 -2.28 -13.80
CA ARG A 92 15.89 -2.50 -12.56
C ARG A 92 16.47 -1.20 -12.01
N ASP A 93 17.12 -0.41 -12.87
CA ASP A 93 17.72 0.87 -12.50
C ASP A 93 16.67 1.86 -11.98
N ALA A 94 15.51 1.95 -12.66
CA ALA A 94 14.40 2.80 -12.24
C ALA A 94 13.81 2.36 -10.88
N CYS A 95 13.65 1.06 -10.66
CA CYS A 95 13.18 0.53 -9.37
C CYS A 95 14.20 0.73 -8.25
N GLU A 96 15.50 0.61 -8.53
CA GLU A 96 16.57 0.91 -7.55
C GLU A 96 16.56 2.38 -7.14
N GLU A 97 16.45 3.30 -8.11
CA GLU A 97 16.36 4.73 -7.83
C GLU A 97 15.08 5.07 -7.05
N ALA A 98 13.94 4.51 -7.46
CA ALA A 98 12.69 4.64 -6.73
C ALA A 98 12.86 4.17 -5.27
N GLY A 99 13.57 3.06 -5.04
CA GLY A 99 13.87 2.52 -3.71
C GLY A 99 14.54 3.52 -2.76
N LYS A 100 15.42 4.40 -3.26
CA LYS A 100 16.07 5.45 -2.46
C LYS A 100 15.11 6.54 -1.99
N THR A 101 13.98 6.71 -2.67
CA THR A 101 12.94 7.67 -2.27
C THR A 101 12.03 7.10 -1.19
N PHE A 102 11.89 5.77 -1.12
CA PHE A 102 11.08 5.08 -0.12
C PHE A 102 11.84 4.76 1.18
N SER A 103 13.16 4.96 1.23
CA SER A 103 14.06 4.70 2.37
C SER A 103 14.30 5.94 3.21
#